data_AF-A0A292YIC6-F1
#
_entry.id   AF-A0A292YIC6-F1
#
_cell.length_a   1.000
_cell.length_b   1.000
_cell.length_c   1.000
_cell.angle_alpha   90.00
_cell.angle_beta   90.00
_cell.angle_gamma   90.00
#
_symmetry.space_group_name_H-M   'P 1'
#
loop_
_entity.id
_entity.type
_entity.pdbx_description
1 polymer ?
#
loop_
_entity_poly.entity_id
_entity_poly.type
_entity_poly.pdbx_seq_one_letter_code
_entity_poly.pdbx_strand_id
1 'polypeptide(L)' 'MDPNVIPLGTRVWVSGYKHLNLPANGFMAVAEDIGGAIRGNRIDIFINADAQSVRNFGFQNVQVKILK' A
#
# COMPACT_ATOMS: atom_id res chain seq x y z
N MET A 1 -8.61 0.50 -4.12
CA MET A 1 -7.78 -0.43 -4.92
C MET A 1 -8.69 -1.13 -5.92
N ASP A 2 -8.17 -1.56 -7.09
CA ASP A 2 -8.95 -2.34 -8.07
C ASP A 2 -9.00 -3.84 -7.70
N PRO A 3 -10.17 -4.43 -7.40
CA PRO A 3 -10.30 -5.82 -6.99
C PRO A 3 -9.89 -6.84 -8.07
N ASN A 4 -9.93 -6.43 -9.34
CA ASN A 4 -9.54 -7.31 -10.45
C ASN A 4 -8.02 -7.51 -10.51
N VAL A 5 -7.25 -6.60 -9.91
CA VAL A 5 -5.77 -6.68 -9.84
C VAL A 5 -5.34 -7.39 -8.56
N ILE A 6 -5.95 -7.03 -7.42
CA ILE A 6 -5.69 -7.66 -6.12
C ILE A 6 -7.05 -7.97 -5.49
N PRO A 7 -7.47 -9.24 -5.37
CA PRO A 7 -8.73 -9.57 -4.70
C PRO A 7 -8.71 -9.18 -3.21
N LEU A 8 -9.87 -8.83 -2.65
CA LEU A 8 -10.00 -8.63 -1.20
C LEU A 8 -9.59 -9.88 -0.42
N GLY A 9 -9.01 -9.68 0.76
CA GLY A 9 -8.45 -10.75 1.61
C GLY A 9 -7.11 -11.29 1.12
N THR A 10 -6.60 -10.84 -0.03
CA THR A 10 -5.27 -11.24 -0.52
C THR A 10 -4.18 -10.67 0.40
N ARG A 11 -3.27 -11.54 0.83
CA ARG A 11 -2.03 -11.11 1.49
C ARG A 11 -1.03 -10.65 0.44
N VAL A 12 -0.42 -9.50 0.69
CA VAL A 12 0.60 -8.92 -0.19
C VAL A 12 1.83 -8.53 0.62
N TRP A 13 2.99 -8.55 -0.04
CA TRP A 13 4.20 -7.90 0.44
C TRP A 13 4.37 -6.59 -0.33
N VAL A 14 4.45 -5.47 0.39
CA VAL A 14 4.66 -4.14 -0.19
C VAL A 14 6.08 -3.70 0.13
N SER A 15 6.83 -3.25 -0.87
CA SER A 15 8.20 -2.76 -0.73
C SER A 15 8.51 -1.62 -1.71
N GLY A 16 9.70 -1.03 -1.61
CA GLY A 16 10.16 0.03 -2.52
C GLY A 16 9.59 1.42 -2.22
N TYR A 17 8.82 1.57 -1.14
CA TYR A 17 8.41 2.88 -0.61
C TYR A 17 9.57 3.56 0.15
N LYS A 18 9.41 4.85 0.39
CA LYS A 18 10.29 5.66 1.22
C LYS A 18 9.47 6.42 2.27
N HIS A 19 9.52 5.96 3.51
CA HIS A 19 8.96 6.65 4.67
C HIS A 19 9.64 6.16 5.95
N LEU A 20 9.94 7.07 6.88
CA LEU A 20 10.65 6.74 8.12
C LEU A 20 9.84 5.83 9.05
N ASN A 21 8.51 5.97 9.02
CA ASN A 21 7.59 5.18 9.83
C ASN A 21 7.17 3.85 9.17
N LEU A 22 7.78 3.46 8.04
CA LEU A 22 7.54 2.17 7.42
C LEU A 22 8.82 1.31 7.49
N PRO A 23 8.71 -0.04 7.58
CA PRO A 23 9.88 -0.92 7.66
C PRO A 23 10.82 -0.77 6.45
N ALA A 24 12.14 -0.87 6.61
CA ALA A 24 13.06 -0.62 5.49
C ALA A 24 12.92 -1.62 4.31
N ASN A 25 12.56 -2.88 4.61
CA ASN A 25 12.55 -3.98 3.62
C ASN A 25 11.17 -4.28 3.02
N GLY A 26 10.13 -3.60 3.47
CA GLY A 26 8.75 -3.92 3.15
C GLY A 26 7.95 -4.44 4.35
N PHE A 27 6.64 -4.56 4.15
CA PHE A 27 5.71 -5.12 5.13
C PHE A 27 4.66 -6.00 4.46
N MET A 28 4.09 -6.92 5.25
CA MET A 28 2.92 -7.68 4.84
C MET A 28 1.65 -6.87 5.10
N ALA A 29 0.74 -6.85 4.13
CA ALA A 29 -0.57 -6.24 4.25
C ALA A 29 -1.65 -7.21 3.76
N VAL A 30 -2.89 -6.98 4.19
CA VAL A 30 -4.08 -7.64 3.66
C VAL A 30 -4.86 -6.61 2.86
N ALA A 31 -5.32 -6.99 1.68
CA ALA A 31 -6.22 -6.16 0.90
C ALA A 31 -7.60 -6.11 1.56
N GLU A 32 -7.86 -5.06 2.35
CA GLU A 32 -9.10 -4.92 3.13
C GLU A 32 -10.10 -3.90 2.55
N ASP A 33 -9.68 -3.02 1.63
CA ASP A 33 -10.54 -1.94 1.12
C ASP A 33 -10.47 -1.72 -0.41
N ILE A 34 -11.62 -1.30 -0.95
CA ILE A 34 -11.87 -0.95 -2.35
C ILE A 34 -12.35 0.50 -2.42
N GLY A 35 -11.44 1.46 -2.54
CA GLY A 35 -11.82 2.80 -2.98
C GLY A 35 -12.23 2.81 -4.46
N GLY A 36 -13.49 3.15 -4.77
CA GLY A 36 -14.02 3.20 -6.15
C GLY A 36 -13.36 4.23 -7.08
N ALA A 37 -12.62 5.19 -6.51
CA ALA A 37 -11.80 6.16 -7.25
C ALA A 37 -10.39 5.62 -7.61
N ILE A 38 -9.99 4.47 -7.06
CA ILE A 38 -8.69 3.84 -7.32
C ILE A 38 -8.86 2.73 -8.34
N ARG A 39 -8.57 3.06 -9.60
CA ARG A 39 -8.62 2.15 -10.76
C ARG A 39 -7.20 1.73 -11.17
N GLY A 40 -7.03 0.48 -11.62
CA GLY A 40 -5.74 -0.07 -12.06
C GLY A 40 -4.77 -0.38 -10.92
N ASN A 41 -3.47 -0.26 -11.19
CA ASN A 41 -2.37 -0.72 -10.30
C ASN A 41 -2.03 0.29 -9.20
N ARG A 42 -3.04 0.72 -8.41
CA ARG A 42 -2.84 1.68 -7.32
C ARG A 42 -3.38 1.14 -6.00
N ILE A 43 -2.60 1.37 -4.95
CA ILE A 43 -2.93 1.02 -3.56
C ILE A 43 -2.78 2.26 -2.68
N ASP A 44 -3.51 2.30 -1.57
CA ASP A 44 -3.28 3.25 -0.49
C ASP A 44 -2.61 2.51 0.67
N ILE A 45 -1.60 3.13 1.27
CA ILE A 45 -0.85 2.57 2.39
C ILE A 45 -1.19 3.37 3.63
N PHE A 46 -1.76 2.71 4.64
CA PHE A 46 -1.95 3.32 5.95
C PHE A 46 -0.61 3.44 6.67
N ILE A 47 -0.26 4.66 7.08
CA ILE A 47 0.95 4.94 7.85
C ILE A 47 0.52 5.49 9.20
N ASN A 48 0.85 4.76 10.27
CA ASN A 48 0.54 5.18 11.63
C ASN A 48 1.55 6.25 12.10
N ALA A 49 1.34 7.49 11.65
CA ALA A 49 2.12 8.67 11.99
C ALA A 49 1.23 9.92 12.00
N ASP A 50 1.75 11.03 12.52
CA ASP A 50 1.03 12.31 12.49
C ASP A 50 0.83 12.81 11.05
N ALA A 51 -0.18 13.65 10.85
CA ALA A 51 -0.56 14.14 9.53
C ALA A 51 0.57 14.90 8.81
N GLN A 52 1.47 15.56 9.55
CA GLN A 52 2.59 16.29 8.96
C GLN A 52 3.66 15.33 8.42
N SER A 53 3.94 14.25 9.13
CA SER A 53 4.81 13.16 8.67
C SER A 53 4.22 12.47 7.44
N VAL A 54 2.95 12.07 7.50
CA VAL A 54 2.27 11.33 6.41
C VAL A 54 2.19 12.17 5.12
N ARG A 55 2.04 13.49 5.20
CA ARG A 55 2.05 14.39 4.03
C ARG A 55 3.33 14.28 3.20
N ASN A 56 4.45 13.89 3.81
CA ASN A 56 5.72 13.71 3.11
C ASN A 56 5.80 12.41 2.32
N PHE A 57 4.83 11.50 2.47
CA PHE A 57 4.78 10.27 1.68
C PHE A 57 4.49 10.55 0.20
N GLY A 58 3.44 11.32 -0.09
CA GLY A 58 3.02 11.64 -1.45
C GLY A 58 2.70 10.41 -2.33
N PHE A 59 2.82 10.57 -3.64
CA PHE A 59 2.71 9.46 -4.60
C PHE A 59 4.07 8.81 -4.83
N GLN A 60 4.12 7.49 -4.69
CA GLN A 60 5.34 6.71 -4.89
C GLN A 60 5.06 5.48 -5.75
N ASN A 61 6.04 5.13 -6.60
CA ASN A 61 6.06 3.84 -7.25
C ASN A 61 6.58 2.81 -6.24
N VAL A 62 5.77 1.80 -5.96
CA VAL A 62 6.07 0.73 -5.01
C VAL A 62 5.98 -0.62 -5.71
N GLN A 63 6.61 -1.64 -5.13
CA GLN A 63 6.45 -3.02 -5.57
C GLN A 63 5.46 -3.74 -4.67
N VAL A 64 4.51 -4.44 -5.29
CA VAL A 64 3.52 -5.26 -4.59
C VAL A 64 3.65 -6.69 -5.09
N LYS A 65 3.87 -7.63 -4.17
CA LYS A 65 3.92 -9.06 -4.47
C LYS A 65 2.76 -9.76 -3.77
N ILE A 66 1.92 -10.46 -4.53
CA ILE A 66 0.87 -11.31 -3.98
C ILE A 66 1.51 -12.53 -3.31
N LEU A 67 1.13 -12.78 -2.06
CA LEU A 67 1.55 -13.93 -1.28
C LEU A 67 0.43 -14.98 -1.34
N LYS A 68 0.75 -16.19 -1.80
CA LYS A 68 -0.15 -17.34 -1.75
C LYS A 68 -0.12 -17.96 -0.35
#